data_AF-A0A8J6W838-F1
#
_entry.id   AF-A0A8J6W838-F1
#
_cell.length_a   1.000
_cell.length_b   1.000
_cell.length_c   1.000
_cell.angle_alpha   90.00
_cell.angle_beta   90.00
_cell.angle_gamma   90.00
#
_symmetry.space_group_name_H-M   'P 1'
#
loop_
_entity.id
_entity.type
_entity.pdbx_description
1 polymer ?
#
loop_
_entity_poly.entity_id
_entity_poly.type
_entity_poly.pdbx_seq_one_letter_code
_entity_poly.pdbx_strand_id
1 'polypeptide(L)'
;MSFLLFFLSIGLATATGLLYSQLQKSKDENKIAQQRVQEASKRLQAADKKYSGLISKEEEIRKLESQTTVLRDRIKVLQQQADIQEQEISCKIEALTEKLSELEEKDFVEDFGFYESKYDFKEALEYKQKLDEIRSNQKRLIKDRQAAICDTEWTVSGSKKEGRKMVDSFLKLVLRAFNGECDAAVGKVKYNNIQTMENRIRKAYEALNKLSQTTHCEITPKYLDLKIQELQLTHEYQEKRYQEQEEQRQIREQMREEEKAQKELEKARLDAEKEERQYQDALEKAKKEAENATGKLQQNLLSKIEELEKRVAEAEANRERAVSQAQLTKTGHVYVISNIGSFGEDVYKIGMTRRLNPEERIRELSAASVPFPFDIHAMISCSNAPELEGRLHKMFDDRRVNSINSRKEFFRVSLEEITRAVSRIDEELSTCTSEIKMTKVAEASEYRKSLAQTRARQSVSK
;
A
#
# COMPACT_ATOMS: atom_id res chain seq x y z
N MET A 1 25.09 93.49 107.91
CA MET A 1 24.06 93.12 106.93
C MET A 1 24.01 94.00 105.66
N SER A 2 24.76 95.11 105.53
CA SER A 2 24.64 96.01 104.36
C SER A 2 25.61 95.74 103.19
N PHE A 3 26.84 95.30 103.45
CA PHE A 3 27.84 95.07 102.38
C PHE A 3 27.55 93.83 101.52
N LEU A 4 26.89 92.83 102.10
CA LEU A 4 26.53 91.59 101.38
C LEU A 4 25.50 91.85 100.27
N LEU A 5 24.58 92.79 100.49
CA LEU A 5 23.51 93.13 99.53
C LEU A 5 24.03 93.91 98.32
N PHE A 6 25.07 94.74 98.49
CA PHE A 6 25.61 95.55 97.39
C PHE A 6 26.42 94.71 96.38
N PHE A 7 27.28 93.80 96.86
CA PHE A 7 27.98 92.87 95.97
C PHE A 7 27.04 91.86 95.30
N LEU A 8 25.96 91.44 95.99
CA LEU A 8 24.90 90.65 95.37
C LEU A 8 24.26 91.42 94.19
N SER A 9 23.99 92.72 94.36
CA SER A 9 23.33 93.52 93.33
C SER A 9 24.17 93.72 92.06
N ILE A 10 25.48 93.89 92.19
CA ILE A 10 26.41 94.05 91.05
C ILE A 10 26.63 92.70 90.34
N GLY A 11 26.72 91.61 91.11
CA GLY A 11 26.79 90.25 90.56
C GLY A 11 25.51 89.87 89.80
N LEU A 12 24.34 90.25 90.32
CA LEU A 12 23.06 90.08 89.64
C LEU A 12 22.99 90.93 88.36
N ALA A 13 23.40 92.19 88.38
CA ALA A 13 23.35 93.06 87.19
C ALA A 13 24.25 92.55 86.05
N THR A 14 25.48 92.16 86.33
CA THR A 14 26.41 91.63 85.31
C THR A 14 25.99 90.25 84.80
N ALA A 15 25.47 89.37 85.67
CA ALA A 15 24.88 88.10 85.27
C ALA A 15 23.65 88.31 84.37
N THR A 16 22.76 89.25 84.70
CA THR A 16 21.59 89.58 83.86
C THR A 16 21.98 90.18 82.51
N GLY A 17 23.04 91.01 82.45
CA GLY A 17 23.56 91.57 81.20
C GLY A 17 24.21 90.53 80.28
N LEU A 18 25.00 89.61 80.84
CA LEU A 18 25.58 88.48 80.10
C LEU A 18 24.50 87.51 79.62
N LEU A 19 23.52 87.20 80.47
CA LEU A 19 22.34 86.41 80.08
C LEU A 19 21.55 87.10 78.98
N TYR A 20 21.38 88.42 79.02
CA TYR A 20 20.68 89.18 77.99
C TYR A 20 21.43 89.17 76.64
N SER A 21 22.75 89.32 76.67
CA SER A 21 23.60 89.23 75.47
C SER A 21 23.59 87.82 74.87
N GLN A 22 23.70 86.78 75.71
CA GLN A 22 23.54 85.38 75.27
C GLN A 22 22.15 85.12 74.70
N LEU A 23 21.10 85.68 75.30
CA LEU A 23 19.73 85.57 74.81
C LEU A 23 19.56 86.25 73.44
N GLN A 24 20.18 87.42 73.22
CA GLN A 24 20.14 88.11 71.92
C GLN A 24 20.91 87.33 70.85
N LYS A 25 22.12 86.85 71.16
CA LYS A 25 22.89 86.03 70.24
C LYS A 25 22.15 84.74 69.88
N SER A 26 21.53 84.09 70.87
CA SER A 26 20.68 82.92 70.66
C SER A 26 19.44 83.24 69.82
N LYS A 27 18.82 84.41 70.00
CA LYS A 27 17.70 84.87 69.15
C LYS A 27 18.13 85.08 67.70
N ASP A 28 19.27 85.71 67.47
CA ASP A 28 19.78 85.97 66.12
C ASP A 28 20.20 84.67 65.42
N GLU A 29 20.88 83.75 66.13
CA GLU A 29 21.21 82.42 65.64
C GLU A 29 19.95 81.62 65.31
N ASN A 30 18.92 81.70 66.15
CA ASN A 30 17.64 81.04 65.91
C ASN A 30 16.91 81.66 64.70
N LYS A 31 17.02 82.98 64.51
CA LYS A 31 16.45 83.67 63.33
C LYS A 31 17.14 83.25 62.04
N ILE A 32 18.47 83.13 62.04
CA ILE A 32 19.25 82.63 60.90
C ILE A 32 18.92 81.15 60.64
N ALA A 33 18.82 80.34 61.69
CA ALA A 33 18.41 78.94 61.58
C ALA A 33 17.01 78.81 60.98
N GLN A 34 16.05 79.63 61.43
CA GLN A 34 14.70 79.69 60.87
C GLN A 34 14.70 80.08 59.39
N GLN A 35 15.51 81.06 58.99
CA GLN A 35 15.64 81.45 57.58
C GLN A 35 16.22 80.32 56.73
N ARG A 36 17.27 79.62 57.22
CA ARG A 36 17.85 78.47 56.52
C ARG A 36 16.86 77.32 56.40
N VAL A 37 16.09 77.03 57.45
CA VAL A 37 15.01 76.03 57.41
C VAL A 37 13.96 76.42 56.38
N GLN A 38 13.58 77.69 56.32
CA GLN A 38 12.58 78.18 55.37
C GLN A 38 13.08 78.16 53.92
N GLU A 39 14.36 78.41 53.69
CA GLU A 39 14.97 78.31 52.36
C GLU A 39 15.12 76.84 51.94
N ALA A 40 15.55 75.97 52.86
CA ALA A 40 15.61 74.53 52.65
C ALA A 40 14.21 73.96 52.34
N SER A 41 13.17 74.38 53.07
CA SER A 41 11.79 73.94 52.81
C SER A 41 11.29 74.40 51.44
N LYS A 42 11.63 75.62 51.01
CA LYS A 42 11.31 76.10 49.65
C LYS A 42 12.02 75.28 48.58
N ARG A 43 13.29 74.94 48.76
CA ARG A 43 14.04 74.07 47.84
C ARG A 43 13.47 72.66 47.79
N LEU A 44 13.05 72.12 48.94
CA LEU A 44 12.37 70.82 49.03
C LEU A 44 11.04 70.85 48.26
N GLN A 45 10.21 71.86 48.47
CA GLN A 45 8.95 72.03 47.73
C GLN A 45 9.16 72.19 46.22
N ALA A 46 10.20 72.92 45.79
CA ALA A 46 10.53 73.06 44.37
C ALA A 46 11.02 71.74 43.76
N ALA A 47 11.81 70.95 44.50
CA ALA A 47 12.23 69.62 44.10
C ALA A 47 11.03 68.65 44.03
N ASP A 48 10.17 68.61 45.05
CA ASP A 48 8.95 67.81 45.05
C ASP A 48 8.06 68.16 43.86
N LYS A 49 7.87 69.46 43.56
CA LYS A 49 7.06 69.88 42.41
C LYS A 49 7.70 69.48 41.08
N LYS A 50 9.02 69.54 40.95
CA LYS A 50 9.75 69.17 39.73
C LYS A 50 9.78 67.65 39.49
N TYR A 51 9.88 66.85 40.56
CA TYR A 51 10.04 65.39 40.45
C TYR A 51 8.76 64.59 40.76
N SER A 52 7.68 65.22 41.23
CA SER A 52 6.37 64.57 41.47
C SER A 52 5.81 63.83 40.25
N GLY A 53 5.98 64.38 39.04
CA GLY A 53 5.57 63.71 37.79
C GLY A 53 6.39 62.47 37.43
N LEU A 54 7.61 62.34 37.94
CA LEU A 54 8.44 61.13 37.78
C LEU A 54 8.03 60.05 38.77
N ILE A 55 7.73 60.42 40.03
CA ILE A 55 7.23 59.49 41.05
C ILE A 55 5.91 58.85 40.59
N SER A 56 4.99 59.65 40.02
CA SER A 56 3.73 59.14 39.46
C SER A 56 3.93 58.18 38.28
N LYS A 57 4.96 58.40 37.43
CA LYS A 57 5.29 57.50 36.32
C LYS A 57 5.98 56.23 36.79
N GLU A 58 6.84 56.30 37.81
CA GLU A 58 7.47 55.13 38.42
C GLU A 58 6.46 54.22 39.13
N GLU A 59 5.41 54.78 39.71
CA GLU A 59 4.28 53.99 40.24
C GLU A 59 3.48 53.31 39.12
N GLU A 60 3.24 54.01 38.02
CA GLU A 60 2.53 53.46 36.86
C GLU A 60 3.35 52.37 36.15
N ILE A 61 4.67 52.57 36.00
CA ILE A 61 5.61 51.56 35.48
C ILE A 61 5.61 50.33 36.40
N ARG A 62 5.72 50.51 37.72
CA ARG A 62 5.63 49.39 38.67
C ARG A 62 4.32 48.62 38.56
N LYS A 63 3.21 49.33 38.37
CA LYS A 63 1.89 48.71 38.15
C LYS A 63 1.85 47.92 36.85
N LEU A 64 2.34 48.48 35.74
CA LEU A 64 2.42 47.80 34.44
C LEU A 64 3.38 46.61 34.46
N GLU A 65 4.52 46.71 35.14
CA GLU A 65 5.46 45.60 35.35
C GLU A 65 4.80 44.47 36.14
N SER A 66 4.08 44.79 37.21
CA SER A 66 3.32 43.80 37.99
C SER A 66 2.21 43.13 37.19
N GLN A 67 1.53 43.87 36.30
CA GLN A 67 0.53 43.29 35.41
C GLN A 67 1.18 42.40 34.33
N THR A 68 2.34 42.82 33.81
CA THR A 68 3.09 42.06 32.80
C THR A 68 3.63 40.75 33.36
N THR A 69 4.10 40.74 34.61
CA THR A 69 4.53 39.50 35.28
C THR A 69 3.36 38.54 35.49
N VAL A 70 2.23 39.04 36.01
CA VAL A 70 1.01 38.23 36.20
C VAL A 70 0.50 37.66 34.87
N LEU A 71 0.47 38.46 33.81
CA LEU A 71 0.06 37.98 32.48
C LEU A 71 1.05 36.96 31.91
N ARG A 72 2.36 37.16 32.11
CA ARG A 72 3.38 36.21 31.66
C ARG A 72 3.27 34.87 32.38
N ASP A 73 3.01 34.88 33.68
CA ASP A 73 2.78 33.66 34.45
C ASP A 73 1.48 32.97 34.04
N ARG A 74 0.43 33.76 33.75
CA ARG A 74 -0.84 33.22 33.20
C ARG A 74 -0.64 32.56 31.84
N ILE A 75 0.14 33.16 30.94
CA ILE A 75 0.46 32.58 29.63
C ILE A 75 1.24 31.27 29.80
N LYS A 76 2.21 31.20 30.70
CA LYS A 76 2.95 29.95 30.99
C LYS A 76 2.03 28.84 31.47
N VAL A 77 1.12 29.13 32.39
CA VAL A 77 0.15 28.15 32.88
C VAL A 77 -0.78 27.68 31.75
N LEU A 78 -1.27 28.60 30.92
CA LEU A 78 -2.13 28.24 29.78
C LEU A 78 -1.39 27.42 28.73
N GLN A 79 -0.11 27.71 28.47
CA GLN A 79 0.74 26.91 27.58
C GLN A 79 0.93 25.49 28.12
N GLN A 80 1.27 25.35 29.39
CA GLN A 80 1.40 24.03 30.03
C GLN A 80 0.08 23.24 29.98
N GLN A 81 -1.06 23.90 30.15
CA GLN A 81 -2.38 23.26 30.01
C GLN A 81 -2.65 22.80 28.58
N ALA A 82 -2.29 23.61 27.58
CA ALA A 82 -2.44 23.26 26.17
C ALA A 82 -1.55 22.05 25.81
N ASP A 83 -0.29 22.03 26.26
CA ASP A 83 0.64 20.93 26.00
C ASP A 83 0.14 19.60 26.60
N ILE A 84 -0.39 19.63 27.83
CA ILE A 84 -0.99 18.44 28.46
C ILE A 84 -2.22 17.96 27.68
N GLN A 85 -3.09 18.88 27.24
CA GLN A 85 -4.26 18.51 26.45
C GLN A 85 -3.88 17.93 25.08
N GLU A 86 -2.87 18.50 24.42
CA GLU A 86 -2.38 17.99 23.13
C GLU A 86 -1.81 16.58 23.28
N GLN A 87 -1.04 16.31 24.35
CA GLN A 87 -0.54 14.97 24.66
C GLN A 87 -1.67 13.98 24.96
N GLU A 88 -2.66 14.37 25.75
CA GLU A 88 -3.82 13.51 26.02
C GLU A 88 -4.62 13.18 24.76
N ILE A 89 -4.84 14.17 23.89
CA ILE A 89 -5.54 13.97 22.62
C ILE A 89 -4.71 13.06 21.71
N SER A 90 -3.40 13.29 21.60
CA SER A 90 -2.50 12.45 20.79
C SER A 90 -2.49 11.00 21.27
N CYS A 91 -2.39 10.74 22.58
CA CYS A 91 -2.47 9.38 23.14
C CYS A 91 -3.84 8.73 22.85
N LYS A 92 -4.94 9.50 22.94
CA LYS A 92 -6.29 9.00 22.61
C LYS A 92 -6.41 8.67 21.12
N ILE A 93 -5.82 9.47 20.24
CA ILE A 93 -5.80 9.22 18.80
C ILE A 93 -5.03 7.93 18.52
N GLU A 94 -3.84 7.74 19.08
CA GLU A 94 -3.05 6.52 18.90
C GLU A 94 -3.82 5.28 19.36
N ALA A 95 -4.37 5.31 20.59
CA ALA A 95 -5.15 4.19 21.13
C ALA A 95 -6.43 3.90 20.34
N LEU A 96 -7.09 4.92 19.79
CA LEU A 96 -8.25 4.73 18.91
C LEU A 96 -7.83 4.17 17.55
N THR A 97 -6.69 4.61 17.01
CA THR A 97 -6.16 4.15 15.72
C THR A 97 -5.75 2.68 15.79
N GLU A 98 -5.10 2.26 16.88
CA GLU A 98 -4.75 0.86 17.14
C GLU A 98 -6.00 -0.02 17.27
N LYS A 99 -7.01 0.42 18.03
CA LYS A 99 -8.30 -0.29 18.10
C LYS A 99 -9.02 -0.35 16.75
N LEU A 100 -8.92 0.71 15.93
CA LEU A 100 -9.49 0.74 14.59
C LEU A 100 -8.77 -0.27 13.68
N SER A 101 -7.44 -0.35 13.76
CA SER A 101 -6.64 -1.35 13.06
C SER A 101 -7.01 -2.77 13.47
N GLU A 102 -7.13 -3.05 14.77
CA GLU A 102 -7.52 -4.38 15.26
C GLU A 102 -8.94 -4.76 14.85
N LEU A 103 -9.88 -3.81 14.84
CA LEU A 103 -11.24 -4.02 14.37
C LEU A 103 -11.29 -4.17 12.85
N GLU A 104 -10.53 -3.38 12.10
CA GLU A 104 -10.40 -3.54 10.64
C GLU A 104 -9.76 -4.88 10.28
N GLU A 105 -8.77 -5.36 11.02
CA GLU A 105 -8.18 -6.70 10.82
C GLU A 105 -9.15 -7.82 11.21
N LYS A 106 -9.90 -7.68 12.30
CA LYS A 106 -10.93 -8.67 12.68
C LYS A 106 -12.10 -8.68 11.71
N ASP A 107 -12.61 -7.53 11.30
CA ASP A 107 -13.61 -7.40 10.24
C ASP A 107 -13.04 -7.97 8.92
N PHE A 108 -11.77 -7.75 8.59
CA PHE A 108 -11.13 -8.30 7.39
C PHE A 108 -11.06 -9.84 7.41
N VAL A 109 -10.87 -10.45 8.58
CA VAL A 109 -10.83 -11.91 8.74
C VAL A 109 -12.25 -12.52 8.79
N GLU A 110 -13.23 -11.81 9.37
CA GLU A 110 -14.64 -12.24 9.41
C GLU A 110 -15.38 -12.00 8.08
N ASP A 111 -15.00 -10.99 7.29
CA ASP A 111 -15.57 -10.65 5.95
C ASP A 111 -15.10 -11.60 4.83
N PHE A 112 -14.25 -12.60 5.11
CA PHE A 112 -14.03 -13.74 4.20
C PHE A 112 -15.25 -14.67 4.10
N GLY A 113 -16.43 -14.26 4.60
CA GLY A 113 -17.70 -14.86 4.21
C GLY A 113 -17.81 -14.85 2.68
N PHE A 114 -17.68 -16.03 2.07
CA PHE A 114 -17.75 -16.21 0.63
C PHE A 114 -19.02 -15.54 0.09
N TYR A 115 -18.85 -14.47 -0.67
CA TYR A 115 -19.96 -13.87 -1.39
C TYR A 115 -20.43 -14.87 -2.45
N GLU A 116 -21.64 -15.39 -2.27
CA GLU A 116 -22.27 -16.22 -3.29
C GLU A 116 -22.74 -15.33 -4.44
N SER A 117 -22.17 -15.57 -5.64
CA SER A 117 -22.55 -14.85 -6.85
C SER A 117 -24.05 -14.99 -7.07
N LYS A 118 -24.74 -13.85 -7.23
CA LYS A 118 -26.19 -13.85 -7.48
C LYS A 118 -26.51 -13.98 -8.96
N TYR A 119 -25.58 -13.55 -9.82
CA TYR A 119 -25.72 -13.64 -11.25
C TYR A 119 -24.62 -14.55 -11.80
N ASP A 120 -25.00 -15.41 -12.74
CA ASP A 120 -24.09 -16.34 -13.43
C ASP A 120 -24.10 -16.01 -14.93
N PHE A 121 -23.71 -14.78 -15.26
CA PHE A 121 -23.61 -14.35 -16.65
C PHE A 121 -22.28 -14.80 -17.25
N LYS A 122 -22.30 -15.15 -18.53
CA LYS A 122 -21.12 -15.73 -19.18
C LYS A 122 -20.07 -14.68 -19.51
N GLU A 123 -20.52 -13.47 -19.85
CA GLU A 123 -19.67 -12.39 -20.36
C GLU A 123 -19.82 -11.13 -19.52
N ALA A 124 -18.73 -10.37 -19.35
CA ALA A 124 -18.75 -9.08 -18.67
C ALA A 124 -19.74 -8.08 -19.31
N LEU A 125 -20.02 -8.23 -20.62
CA LEU A 125 -20.98 -7.38 -21.33
C LEU A 125 -22.41 -7.55 -20.79
N GLU A 126 -22.82 -8.76 -20.43
CA GLU A 126 -24.16 -9.06 -19.90
C GLU A 126 -24.35 -8.39 -18.52
N TYR A 127 -23.33 -8.46 -17.66
CA TYR A 127 -23.31 -7.72 -16.38
C TYR A 127 -23.47 -6.21 -16.59
N LYS A 128 -22.75 -5.65 -17.57
CA LYS A 128 -22.84 -4.22 -17.90
C LYS A 128 -24.25 -3.85 -18.38
N GLN A 129 -24.84 -4.65 -19.25
CA GLN A 129 -26.22 -4.44 -19.72
C GLN A 129 -27.21 -4.47 -18.56
N LYS A 130 -27.06 -5.42 -17.63
CA LYS A 130 -27.92 -5.51 -16.45
C LYS A 130 -27.75 -4.33 -15.51
N LEU A 131 -26.52 -3.84 -15.31
CA LEU A 131 -26.24 -2.60 -14.57
C LEU A 131 -26.93 -1.39 -15.22
N ASP A 132 -26.88 -1.28 -16.55
CA ASP A 132 -27.52 -0.19 -17.28
C ASP A 132 -29.06 -0.27 -17.18
N GLU A 133 -29.63 -1.48 -17.16
CA GLU A 133 -31.06 -1.71 -16.90
C GLU A 133 -31.46 -1.24 -15.49
N ILE A 134 -30.68 -1.61 -14.46
CA ILE A 134 -30.94 -1.20 -13.07
C ILE A 134 -30.83 0.31 -12.91
N ARG A 135 -29.80 0.94 -13.48
CA ARG A 135 -29.65 2.40 -13.45
C ARG A 135 -30.80 3.10 -14.17
N SER A 136 -31.30 2.51 -15.25
CA SER A 136 -32.48 3.02 -15.96
C SER A 136 -33.74 2.90 -15.09
N ASN A 137 -33.92 1.78 -14.38
CA ASN A 137 -35.02 1.57 -13.43
C ASN A 137 -34.95 2.55 -12.24
N GLN A 138 -33.76 2.79 -11.69
CA GLN A 138 -33.54 3.81 -10.65
C GLN A 138 -33.93 5.21 -11.14
N LYS A 139 -33.48 5.61 -12.35
CA LYS A 139 -33.85 6.88 -12.97
C LYS A 139 -35.35 7.01 -13.18
N ARG A 140 -36.02 5.93 -13.60
CA ARG A 140 -37.48 5.89 -13.76
C ARG A 140 -38.19 6.12 -12.42
N LEU A 141 -37.80 5.44 -11.35
CA LEU A 141 -38.41 5.66 -10.02
C LEU A 141 -38.25 7.09 -9.51
N ILE A 142 -37.10 7.73 -9.78
CA ILE A 142 -36.90 9.15 -9.43
C ILE A 142 -37.83 10.05 -10.26
N LYS A 143 -37.92 9.80 -11.58
CA LYS A 143 -38.77 10.57 -12.50
C LYS A 143 -40.25 10.45 -12.14
N ASP A 144 -40.69 9.24 -11.81
CA ASP A 144 -42.07 8.92 -11.48
C ASP A 144 -42.42 9.26 -10.01
N ARG A 145 -41.48 9.84 -9.26
CA ARG A 145 -41.63 10.22 -7.84
C ARG A 145 -41.99 9.05 -6.93
N GLN A 146 -41.50 7.86 -7.28
CA GLN A 146 -41.68 6.62 -6.52
C GLN A 146 -40.42 6.21 -5.75
N ALA A 147 -39.28 6.86 -5.99
CA ALA A 147 -38.04 6.55 -5.26
C ALA A 147 -38.15 6.91 -3.76
N ALA A 148 -38.81 8.03 -3.45
CA ALA A 148 -39.16 8.45 -2.10
C ALA A 148 -40.57 9.05 -2.12
N ILE A 149 -41.35 8.75 -1.09
CA ILE A 149 -42.77 9.11 -0.98
C ILE A 149 -43.00 9.97 0.26
N CYS A 150 -44.09 10.73 0.25
CA CYS A 150 -44.57 11.47 1.41
C CYS A 150 -46.07 11.23 1.56
N ASP A 151 -46.49 10.71 2.71
CA ASP A 151 -47.87 10.31 2.95
C ASP A 151 -48.78 11.49 3.35
N THR A 152 -48.18 12.60 3.78
CA THR A 152 -48.91 13.74 4.35
C THR A 152 -48.94 14.93 3.38
N GLU A 153 -50.13 15.51 3.15
CA GLU A 153 -50.25 16.80 2.45
C GLU A 153 -49.88 17.97 3.37
N TRP A 154 -48.71 18.55 3.13
CA TRP A 154 -48.26 19.74 3.85
C TRP A 154 -48.82 21.04 3.24
N THR A 155 -49.07 22.04 4.11
CA THR A 155 -49.33 23.43 3.72
C THR A 155 -48.27 24.36 4.30
N VAL A 156 -47.75 25.27 3.49
CA VAL A 156 -46.82 26.31 3.93
C VAL A 156 -47.49 27.65 3.71
N SER A 157 -47.52 28.51 4.74
CA SER A 157 -48.18 29.82 4.67
C SER A 157 -49.64 29.77 4.17
N GLY A 158 -50.37 28.69 4.51
CA GLY A 158 -51.74 28.45 4.04
C GLY A 158 -51.87 27.91 2.60
N SER A 159 -50.76 27.72 1.88
CA SER A 159 -50.74 27.25 0.49
C SER A 159 -50.33 25.78 0.37
N LYS A 160 -51.25 24.95 -0.14
CA LYS A 160 -50.97 23.55 -0.54
C LYS A 160 -49.95 23.46 -1.69
N LYS A 161 -49.85 24.50 -2.53
CA LYS A 161 -48.88 24.54 -3.63
C LYS A 161 -47.47 24.76 -3.12
N GLU A 162 -47.32 25.60 -2.10
CA GLU A 162 -46.03 25.87 -1.45
C GLU A 162 -45.57 24.68 -0.60
N GLY A 163 -46.49 24.02 0.11
CA GLY A 163 -46.19 22.77 0.81
C GLY A 163 -45.70 21.67 -0.13
N ARG A 164 -46.35 21.47 -1.29
CA ARG A 164 -45.86 20.54 -2.32
C ARG A 164 -44.45 20.88 -2.83
N LYS A 165 -44.13 22.17 -3.02
CA LYS A 165 -42.77 22.59 -3.41
C LYS A 165 -41.72 22.32 -2.33
N MET A 166 -42.09 22.52 -1.06
CA MET A 166 -41.21 22.23 0.08
C MET A 166 -40.92 20.73 0.15
N VAL A 167 -41.96 19.89 0.09
CA VAL A 167 -41.81 18.42 0.09
C VAL A 167 -40.96 17.96 -1.10
N ASP A 168 -41.22 18.45 -2.31
CA ASP A 168 -40.42 18.13 -3.50
C ASP A 168 -38.93 18.49 -3.32
N SER A 169 -38.64 19.62 -2.68
CA SER A 169 -37.27 20.07 -2.42
C SER A 169 -36.60 19.21 -1.35
N PHE A 170 -37.35 18.82 -0.31
CA PHE A 170 -36.88 17.95 0.76
C PHE A 170 -36.60 16.53 0.24
N LEU A 171 -37.52 15.92 -0.50
CA LEU A 171 -37.32 14.60 -1.12
C LEU A 171 -36.09 14.59 -2.04
N LYS A 172 -35.87 15.66 -2.83
CA LYS A 172 -34.65 15.81 -3.62
C LYS A 172 -33.38 15.87 -2.78
N LEU A 173 -33.42 16.52 -1.61
CA LEU A 173 -32.29 16.58 -0.69
C LEU A 173 -32.00 15.20 -0.09
N VAL A 174 -33.02 14.51 0.41
CA VAL A 174 -32.91 13.15 0.98
C VAL A 174 -32.37 12.18 -0.06
N LEU A 175 -32.93 12.17 -1.28
CA LEU A 175 -32.45 11.32 -2.37
C LEU A 175 -31.01 11.66 -2.78
N ARG A 176 -30.61 12.94 -2.78
CA ARG A 176 -29.23 13.33 -3.07
C ARG A 176 -28.27 12.82 -1.99
N ALA A 177 -28.64 12.94 -0.72
CA ALA A 177 -27.84 12.43 0.39
C ALA A 177 -27.68 10.90 0.32
N PHE A 178 -28.80 10.18 0.10
CA PHE A 178 -28.77 8.73 -0.02
C PHE A 178 -27.95 8.26 -1.22
N ASN A 179 -28.14 8.89 -2.39
CA ASN A 179 -27.36 8.55 -3.58
C ASN A 179 -25.87 8.83 -3.39
N GLY A 180 -25.50 9.91 -2.68
CA GLY A 180 -24.10 10.17 -2.35
C GLY A 180 -23.45 9.04 -1.56
N GLU A 181 -24.13 8.51 -0.54
CA GLU A 181 -23.64 7.36 0.24
C GLU A 181 -23.59 6.07 -0.60
N CYS A 182 -24.62 5.83 -1.43
CA CYS A 182 -24.65 4.66 -2.31
C CYS A 182 -23.52 4.69 -3.33
N ASP A 183 -23.33 5.82 -4.02
CA ASP A 183 -22.31 5.97 -5.05
C ASP A 183 -20.90 5.87 -4.43
N ALA A 184 -20.72 6.36 -3.21
CA ALA A 184 -19.48 6.18 -2.45
C ALA A 184 -19.20 4.72 -2.06
N ALA A 185 -20.25 3.96 -1.67
CA ALA A 185 -20.14 2.54 -1.36
C ALA A 185 -19.86 1.71 -2.64
N VAL A 186 -20.62 1.94 -3.71
CA VAL A 186 -20.45 1.29 -5.02
C VAL A 186 -19.07 1.58 -5.61
N GLY A 187 -18.56 2.81 -5.48
CA GLY A 187 -17.23 3.19 -5.97
C GLY A 187 -16.07 2.54 -5.20
N LYS A 188 -16.29 2.06 -3.97
CA LYS A 188 -15.26 1.48 -3.10
C LYS A 188 -15.42 -0.04 -2.88
N VAL A 189 -16.39 -0.66 -3.54
CA VAL A 189 -16.63 -2.10 -3.44
C VAL A 189 -15.44 -2.87 -4.00
N LYS A 190 -15.07 -3.94 -3.29
CA LYS A 190 -14.01 -4.89 -3.59
C LYS A 190 -14.47 -6.30 -3.22
N TYR A 191 -13.71 -7.30 -3.64
CA TYR A 191 -14.00 -8.71 -3.37
C TYR A 191 -14.14 -9.07 -1.89
N ASN A 192 -13.50 -8.31 -1.01
CA ASN A 192 -13.40 -8.60 0.42
C ASN A 192 -14.27 -7.71 1.31
N ASN A 193 -15.08 -6.79 0.75
CA ASN A 193 -15.82 -5.83 1.57
C ASN A 193 -17.28 -5.62 1.12
N ILE A 194 -17.80 -6.52 0.28
CA ILE A 194 -19.15 -6.39 -0.29
C ILE A 194 -20.23 -6.33 0.80
N GLN A 195 -20.15 -7.19 1.82
CA GLN A 195 -21.11 -7.19 2.93
C GLN A 195 -21.05 -5.90 3.74
N THR A 196 -19.84 -5.42 4.03
CA THR A 196 -19.62 -4.13 4.69
C THR A 196 -20.18 -2.95 3.88
N MET A 197 -19.99 -2.93 2.56
CA MET A 197 -20.58 -1.90 1.70
C MET A 197 -22.11 -2.02 1.62
N GLU A 198 -22.66 -3.24 1.62
CA GLU A 198 -24.10 -3.46 1.65
C GLU A 198 -24.72 -2.92 2.94
N ASN A 199 -24.11 -3.26 4.09
CA ASN A 199 -24.51 -2.77 5.40
C ASN A 199 -24.42 -1.25 5.51
N ARG A 200 -23.42 -0.62 4.89
CA ARG A 200 -23.31 0.84 4.82
C ARG A 200 -24.51 1.46 4.11
N ILE A 201 -24.94 0.91 2.97
CA ILE A 201 -26.12 1.38 2.25
C ILE A 201 -27.38 1.22 3.10
N ARG A 202 -27.55 0.06 3.76
CA ARG A 202 -28.70 -0.20 4.65
C ARG A 202 -28.74 0.77 5.84
N LYS A 203 -27.62 1.00 6.51
CA LYS A 203 -27.52 1.99 7.61
C LYS A 203 -27.81 3.41 7.15
N ALA A 204 -27.34 3.82 5.97
CA ALA A 204 -27.64 5.13 5.40
C ALA A 204 -29.14 5.29 5.10
N TYR A 205 -29.78 4.24 4.59
CA TYR A 205 -31.23 4.19 4.37
C TYR A 205 -32.01 4.36 5.68
N GLU A 206 -31.67 3.58 6.71
CA GLU A 206 -32.29 3.66 8.03
C GLU A 206 -32.11 5.04 8.68
N ALA A 207 -30.90 5.58 8.64
CA ALA A 207 -30.59 6.88 9.23
C ALA A 207 -31.36 8.02 8.55
N LEU A 208 -31.43 8.02 7.22
CA LEU A 208 -32.16 9.04 6.47
C LEU A 208 -33.67 8.94 6.68
N ASN A 209 -34.24 7.73 6.68
CA ASN A 209 -35.65 7.53 6.97
C ASN A 209 -36.03 7.95 8.40
N LYS A 210 -35.13 7.73 9.37
CA LYS A 210 -35.31 8.22 10.74
C LYS A 210 -35.31 9.75 10.80
N LEU A 211 -34.45 10.42 10.04
CA LEU A 211 -34.39 11.89 9.97
C LEU A 211 -35.61 12.49 9.24
N SER A 212 -36.17 11.79 8.27
CA SER A 212 -37.34 12.22 7.50
C SER A 212 -38.68 11.82 8.11
N GLN A 213 -38.67 11.13 9.25
CA GLN A 213 -39.88 10.68 9.94
C GLN A 213 -40.81 11.86 10.32
N THR A 214 -40.24 12.99 10.77
CA THR A 214 -41.00 14.20 11.15
C THR A 214 -41.76 14.82 9.97
N THR A 215 -41.23 14.67 8.75
CA THR A 215 -41.86 15.18 7.54
C THR A 215 -42.76 14.14 6.86
N HIS A 216 -42.94 12.96 7.47
CA HIS A 216 -43.66 11.82 6.90
C HIS A 216 -43.18 11.47 5.49
N CYS A 217 -41.87 11.62 5.25
CA CYS A 217 -41.22 11.28 4.00
C CYS A 217 -40.35 10.04 4.22
N GLU A 218 -40.32 9.13 3.25
CA GLU A 218 -39.47 7.94 3.32
C GLU A 218 -38.91 7.56 1.94
N ILE A 219 -37.71 7.01 1.95
CA ILE A 219 -37.14 6.32 0.79
C ILE A 219 -37.82 4.95 0.69
N THR A 220 -38.31 4.60 -0.49
CA THR A 220 -39.03 3.33 -0.67
C THR A 220 -38.08 2.13 -0.59
N PRO A 221 -38.52 0.99 -0.02
CA PRO A 221 -37.72 -0.25 0.00
C PRO A 221 -37.31 -0.70 -1.40
N LYS A 222 -38.19 -0.53 -2.39
CA LYS A 222 -37.92 -0.83 -3.80
C LYS A 222 -36.71 -0.06 -4.34
N TYR A 223 -36.51 1.19 -3.92
CA TYR A 223 -35.35 1.98 -4.33
C TYR A 223 -34.06 1.51 -3.64
N LEU A 224 -34.13 1.14 -2.36
CA LEU A 224 -33.04 0.49 -1.64
C LEU A 224 -32.61 -0.79 -2.36
N ASP A 225 -33.54 -1.68 -2.69
CA ASP A 225 -33.23 -2.95 -3.35
C ASP A 225 -32.50 -2.76 -4.67
N LEU A 226 -32.89 -1.77 -5.48
CA LEU A 226 -32.19 -1.45 -6.73
C LEU A 226 -30.77 -0.90 -6.49
N LYS A 227 -30.52 -0.21 -5.38
CA LYS A 227 -29.18 0.26 -5.00
C LYS A 227 -28.29 -0.89 -4.50
N ILE A 228 -28.86 -1.82 -3.75
CA ILE A 228 -28.17 -3.04 -3.31
C ILE A 228 -27.83 -3.94 -4.51
N GLN A 229 -28.76 -4.10 -5.47
CA GLN A 229 -28.49 -4.84 -6.70
C GLN A 229 -27.41 -4.17 -7.55
N GLU A 230 -27.39 -2.84 -7.63
CA GLU A 230 -26.32 -2.09 -8.31
C GLU A 230 -24.95 -2.36 -7.68
N LEU A 231 -24.85 -2.38 -6.34
CA LEU A 231 -23.62 -2.72 -5.62
C LEU A 231 -23.13 -4.13 -5.96
N GLN A 232 -24.02 -5.11 -5.85
CA GLN A 232 -23.74 -6.53 -6.09
C GLN A 232 -23.29 -6.78 -7.53
N LEU A 233 -24.01 -6.24 -8.52
CA LEU A 233 -23.62 -6.38 -9.93
C LEU A 233 -22.34 -5.61 -10.27
N THR A 234 -22.07 -4.49 -9.60
CA THR A 234 -20.82 -3.76 -9.83
C THR A 234 -19.62 -4.60 -9.37
N HIS A 235 -19.75 -5.27 -8.23
CA HIS A 235 -18.76 -6.22 -7.74
C HIS A 235 -18.56 -7.38 -8.72
N GLU A 236 -19.62 -8.10 -9.08
CA GLU A 236 -19.53 -9.26 -9.98
C GLU A 236 -19.02 -8.87 -11.38
N TYR A 237 -19.39 -7.70 -11.89
CA TYR A 237 -18.85 -7.16 -13.14
C TYR A 237 -17.35 -6.88 -13.06
N GLN A 238 -16.87 -6.30 -11.96
CA GLN A 238 -15.44 -6.04 -11.78
C GLN A 238 -14.65 -7.34 -11.69
N GLU A 239 -15.17 -8.32 -10.97
CA GLU A 239 -14.57 -9.65 -10.86
C GLU A 239 -14.50 -10.34 -12.23
N LYS A 240 -15.61 -10.35 -12.99
CA LYS A 240 -15.66 -10.96 -14.31
C LYS A 240 -14.71 -10.28 -15.29
N ARG A 241 -14.62 -8.95 -15.28
CA ARG A 241 -13.65 -8.21 -16.09
C ARG A 241 -12.21 -8.53 -15.73
N TYR A 242 -11.92 -8.68 -14.45
CA TYR A 242 -10.59 -9.05 -13.99
C TYR A 242 -10.22 -10.47 -14.48
N GLN A 243 -11.15 -11.42 -14.38
CA GLN A 243 -10.99 -12.78 -14.91
C GLN A 243 -10.70 -12.77 -16.42
N GLU A 244 -11.53 -12.08 -17.22
CA GLU A 244 -11.33 -11.98 -18.68
C GLU A 244 -9.99 -11.32 -19.05
N GLN A 245 -9.57 -10.29 -18.30
CA GLN A 245 -8.28 -9.61 -18.52
C GLN A 245 -7.09 -10.52 -18.21
N GLU A 246 -7.14 -11.26 -17.10
CA GLU A 246 -6.12 -12.24 -16.75
C GLU A 246 -6.08 -13.38 -17.77
N GLU A 247 -7.23 -13.87 -18.24
CA GLU A 247 -7.28 -14.87 -19.32
C GLU A 247 -6.61 -14.36 -20.61
N GLN A 248 -6.93 -13.15 -21.05
CA GLN A 248 -6.30 -12.54 -22.23
C GLN A 248 -4.80 -12.30 -22.03
N ARG A 249 -4.38 -11.91 -20.83
CA ARG A 249 -2.96 -11.75 -20.50
C ARG A 249 -2.23 -13.08 -20.62
N GLN A 250 -2.83 -14.16 -20.12
CA GLN A 250 -2.26 -15.50 -20.17
C GLN A 250 -2.21 -16.06 -21.59
N ILE A 251 -3.28 -15.92 -22.39
CA ILE A 251 -3.27 -16.31 -23.81
C ILE A 251 -2.14 -15.57 -24.56
N ARG A 252 -1.95 -14.27 -24.31
CA ARG A 252 -0.84 -13.49 -24.88
C ARG A 252 0.54 -13.93 -24.39
N GLU A 253 0.66 -14.43 -23.17
CA GLU A 253 1.91 -14.98 -22.66
C GLU A 253 2.22 -16.33 -23.32
N GLN A 254 1.22 -17.21 -23.42
CA GLN A 254 1.33 -18.48 -24.14
C GLN A 254 1.73 -18.22 -25.60
N MET A 255 0.99 -17.40 -26.35
CA MET A 255 1.34 -17.09 -27.75
C MET A 255 2.78 -16.58 -27.92
N ARG A 256 3.27 -15.73 -26.99
CA ARG A 256 4.66 -15.24 -27.03
C ARG A 256 5.66 -16.36 -26.78
N GLU A 257 5.38 -17.26 -25.85
CA GLU A 257 6.24 -18.40 -25.56
C GLU A 257 6.24 -19.40 -26.73
N GLU A 258 5.09 -19.65 -27.36
CA GLU A 258 4.98 -20.47 -28.57
C GLU A 258 5.76 -19.86 -29.74
N GLU A 259 5.64 -18.55 -29.96
CA GLU A 259 6.38 -17.84 -31.02
C GLU A 259 7.89 -17.91 -30.79
N LYS A 260 8.36 -17.76 -29.54
CA LYS A 260 9.78 -17.93 -29.21
C LYS A 260 10.27 -19.35 -29.48
N ALA A 261 9.53 -20.36 -29.04
CA ALA A 261 9.87 -21.76 -29.29
C ALA A 261 9.94 -22.05 -30.80
N GLN A 262 9.01 -21.53 -31.60
CA GLN A 262 9.03 -21.66 -33.06
C GLN A 262 10.27 -21.00 -33.68
N LYS A 263 10.62 -19.78 -33.25
CA LYS A 263 11.83 -19.07 -33.73
C LYS A 263 13.11 -19.82 -33.36
N GLU A 264 13.19 -20.39 -32.16
CA GLU A 264 14.33 -21.21 -31.73
C GLU A 264 14.47 -22.46 -32.60
N LEU A 265 13.37 -23.17 -32.87
CA LEU A 265 13.34 -24.35 -33.75
C LEU A 265 13.73 -24.01 -35.18
N GLU A 266 13.21 -22.91 -35.73
CA GLU A 266 13.55 -22.46 -37.08
C GLU A 266 15.03 -22.09 -37.19
N LYS A 267 15.55 -21.37 -36.19
CA LYS A 267 16.97 -21.01 -36.13
C LYS A 267 17.86 -22.26 -36.06
N ALA A 268 17.55 -23.20 -35.18
CA ALA A 268 18.31 -24.45 -35.06
C ALA A 268 18.29 -25.26 -36.36
N ARG A 269 17.15 -25.29 -37.07
CA ARG A 269 17.03 -25.92 -38.39
C ARG A 269 17.95 -25.26 -39.42
N LEU A 270 17.96 -23.94 -39.49
CA LEU A 270 18.81 -23.18 -40.41
C LEU A 270 20.30 -23.34 -40.09
N ASP A 271 20.66 -23.38 -38.81
CA ASP A 271 22.04 -23.57 -38.37
C ASP A 271 22.52 -24.99 -38.69
N ALA A 272 21.70 -26.02 -38.49
CA ALA A 272 22.01 -27.40 -38.88
C ALA A 272 22.16 -27.56 -40.41
N GLU A 273 21.31 -26.89 -41.21
CA GLU A 273 21.42 -26.90 -42.67
C GLU A 273 22.70 -26.22 -43.17
N LYS A 274 23.12 -25.12 -42.52
CA LYS A 274 24.39 -24.46 -42.84
C LYS A 274 25.59 -25.33 -42.49
N GLU A 275 25.56 -26.00 -41.34
CA GLU A 275 26.64 -26.89 -40.89
C GLU A 275 26.80 -28.08 -41.85
N GLU A 276 25.69 -28.72 -42.26
CA GLU A 276 25.71 -29.79 -43.26
C GLU A 276 26.35 -29.32 -44.58
N ARG A 277 25.92 -28.17 -45.12
CA ARG A 277 26.49 -27.61 -46.35
C ARG A 277 27.98 -27.33 -46.23
N GLN A 278 28.43 -26.80 -45.09
CA GLN A 278 29.85 -26.54 -44.85
C GLN A 278 30.69 -27.82 -44.89
N TYR A 279 30.22 -28.90 -44.27
CA TYR A 279 30.92 -30.18 -44.32
C TYR A 279 30.87 -30.83 -45.71
N GLN A 280 29.75 -30.73 -46.43
CA GLN A 280 29.64 -31.20 -47.81
C GLN A 280 30.60 -30.46 -48.74
N ASP A 281 30.68 -29.12 -48.66
CA ASP A 281 31.60 -28.30 -49.44
C ASP A 281 33.08 -28.63 -49.13
N ALA A 282 33.40 -28.84 -47.85
CA ALA A 282 34.74 -29.22 -47.41
C ALA A 282 35.12 -30.62 -47.93
N LEU A 283 34.17 -31.56 -47.91
CA LEU A 283 34.35 -32.91 -48.43
C LEU A 283 34.59 -32.88 -49.96
N GLU A 284 33.83 -32.07 -50.70
CA GLU A 284 34.00 -31.95 -52.16
C GLU A 284 35.38 -31.38 -52.51
N LYS A 285 35.85 -30.36 -51.78
CA LYS A 285 37.20 -29.80 -51.96
C LYS A 285 38.29 -30.82 -51.64
N ALA A 286 38.17 -31.53 -50.52
CA ALA A 286 39.13 -32.55 -50.13
C ALA A 286 39.21 -33.70 -51.16
N LYS A 287 38.07 -34.12 -51.73
CA LYS A 287 38.02 -35.11 -52.82
C LYS A 287 38.76 -34.63 -54.08
N LYS A 288 38.53 -33.39 -54.51
CA LYS A 288 39.24 -32.78 -55.67
C LYS A 288 40.75 -32.64 -55.46
N GLU A 289 41.19 -32.32 -54.24
CA GLU A 289 42.61 -32.21 -53.91
C GLU A 289 43.29 -33.58 -53.85
N ALA A 290 42.59 -34.62 -53.37
CA ALA A 290 43.10 -35.99 -53.31
C ALA A 290 43.30 -36.61 -54.70
N GLU A 291 42.47 -36.26 -55.69
CA GLU A 291 42.62 -36.70 -57.09
C GLU A 291 43.92 -36.18 -57.74
N ASN A 292 44.41 -35.01 -57.30
CA ASN A 292 45.59 -34.35 -57.87
C ASN A 292 46.89 -34.62 -57.07
N ALA A 293 46.80 -35.29 -55.92
CA ALA A 293 47.91 -35.54 -55.02
C ALA A 293 48.49 -36.95 -55.19
N THR A 294 49.82 -37.12 -55.02
CA THR A 294 50.50 -38.42 -55.09
C THR A 294 51.35 -38.69 -53.85
N GLY A 295 51.46 -39.97 -53.47
CA GLY A 295 52.33 -40.43 -52.37
C GLY A 295 51.79 -40.14 -50.96
N LYS A 296 52.66 -39.72 -50.03
CA LYS A 296 52.29 -39.46 -48.62
C LYS A 296 51.21 -38.39 -48.43
N LEU A 297 51.16 -37.40 -49.34
CA LEU A 297 50.15 -36.34 -49.32
C LEU A 297 48.74 -36.91 -49.59
N GLN A 298 48.65 -37.87 -50.51
CA GLN A 298 47.41 -38.55 -50.87
C GLN A 298 46.85 -39.38 -49.70
N GLN A 299 47.71 -40.09 -48.96
CA GLN A 299 47.28 -40.83 -47.76
C GLN A 299 46.71 -39.92 -46.67
N ASN A 300 47.31 -38.76 -46.44
CA ASN A 300 46.79 -37.78 -45.47
C ASN A 300 45.47 -37.14 -45.90
N LEU A 301 45.27 -36.93 -47.21
CA LEU A 301 44.02 -36.40 -47.75
C LEU A 301 42.90 -37.46 -47.68
N LEU A 302 43.22 -38.73 -47.93
CA LEU A 302 42.26 -39.83 -47.78
C LEU A 302 41.76 -40.00 -46.34
N SER A 303 42.66 -39.91 -45.34
CA SER A 303 42.21 -39.94 -43.93
C SER A 303 41.38 -38.72 -43.55
N LYS A 304 41.67 -37.56 -44.15
CA LYS A 304 40.86 -36.36 -43.95
C LYS A 304 39.47 -36.46 -44.59
N ILE A 305 39.37 -37.09 -45.77
CA ILE A 305 38.10 -37.39 -46.42
C ILE A 305 37.26 -38.31 -45.55
N GLU A 306 37.82 -39.37 -44.99
CA GLU A 306 37.10 -40.30 -44.11
C GLU A 306 36.55 -39.58 -42.86
N GLU A 307 37.35 -38.70 -42.24
CA GLU A 307 36.89 -37.86 -41.13
C GLU A 307 35.73 -36.93 -41.55
N LEU A 308 35.84 -36.30 -42.73
CA LEU A 308 34.81 -35.41 -43.26
C LEU A 308 33.53 -36.17 -43.62
N GLU A 309 33.62 -37.37 -44.19
CA GLU A 309 32.45 -38.22 -44.48
C GLU A 309 31.70 -38.59 -43.19
N LYS A 310 32.44 -38.91 -42.12
CA LYS A 310 31.83 -39.15 -40.81
C LYS A 310 31.10 -37.90 -40.28
N ARG A 311 31.72 -36.72 -40.40
CA ARG A 311 31.09 -35.45 -39.97
C ARG A 311 29.87 -35.08 -40.81
N VAL A 312 29.88 -35.34 -42.12
CA VAL A 312 28.71 -35.16 -42.99
C VAL A 312 27.57 -36.06 -42.53
N ALA A 313 27.84 -37.36 -42.27
CA ALA A 313 26.81 -38.27 -41.77
C ALA A 313 26.24 -37.86 -40.41
N GLU A 314 27.09 -37.36 -39.49
CA GLU A 314 26.65 -36.80 -38.20
C GLU A 314 25.79 -35.53 -38.39
N ALA A 315 26.17 -34.65 -39.32
CA ALA A 315 25.44 -33.43 -39.63
C ALA A 315 24.08 -33.71 -40.31
N GLU A 316 24.01 -34.66 -41.25
CA GLU A 316 22.76 -35.11 -41.87
C GLU A 316 21.79 -35.68 -40.82
N ALA A 317 22.29 -36.55 -39.93
CA ALA A 317 21.50 -37.10 -38.83
C ALA A 317 21.02 -36.02 -37.84
N ASN A 318 21.81 -34.97 -37.60
CA ASN A 318 21.42 -33.81 -36.80
C ASN A 318 20.33 -32.99 -37.50
N ARG A 319 20.45 -32.72 -38.81
CA ARG A 319 19.43 -32.01 -39.60
C ARG A 319 18.11 -32.77 -39.59
N GLU A 320 18.13 -34.08 -39.86
CA GLU A 320 16.93 -34.90 -39.86
C GLU A 320 16.22 -34.89 -38.50
N ARG A 321 16.98 -34.98 -37.41
CA ARG A 321 16.43 -34.82 -36.06
C ARG A 321 15.81 -33.44 -35.83
N ALA A 322 16.48 -32.37 -36.26
CA ALA A 322 15.97 -31.01 -36.12
C ALA A 322 14.67 -30.79 -36.93
N VAL A 323 14.60 -31.32 -38.16
CA VAL A 323 13.39 -31.25 -39.00
C VAL A 323 12.25 -32.07 -38.39
N SER A 324 12.52 -33.28 -37.92
CA SER A 324 11.52 -34.12 -37.27
C SER A 324 10.96 -33.47 -36.01
N GLN A 325 11.80 -32.85 -35.18
CA GLN A 325 11.36 -32.13 -33.99
C GLN A 325 10.53 -30.88 -34.34
N ALA A 326 10.92 -30.14 -35.39
CA ALA A 326 10.16 -28.98 -35.84
C ALA A 326 8.76 -29.34 -36.39
N GLN A 327 8.59 -30.55 -36.95
CA GLN A 327 7.31 -31.03 -37.47
C GLN A 327 6.38 -31.57 -36.36
N LEU A 328 6.94 -32.04 -35.24
CA LEU A 328 6.17 -32.58 -34.12
C LEU A 328 5.69 -31.46 -33.20
N THR A 329 4.43 -31.05 -33.36
CA THR A 329 3.84 -29.92 -32.59
C THR A 329 3.58 -30.20 -31.10
N LYS A 330 3.71 -31.47 -30.68
CA LYS A 330 3.42 -31.98 -29.33
C LYS A 330 4.66 -32.29 -28.47
N THR A 331 5.84 -32.37 -29.09
CA THR A 331 7.08 -32.69 -28.37
C THR A 331 7.51 -31.53 -27.48
N GLY A 332 8.02 -31.84 -26.30
CA GLY A 332 8.51 -30.84 -25.35
C GLY A 332 9.06 -31.45 -24.07
N HIS A 333 9.22 -30.60 -23.06
CA HIS A 333 9.75 -30.98 -21.76
C HIS A 333 8.72 -30.63 -20.67
N VAL A 334 8.41 -31.59 -19.80
CA VAL A 334 7.70 -31.34 -18.56
C VAL A 334 8.72 -31.12 -17.46
N TYR A 335 8.64 -30.00 -16.75
CA TYR A 335 9.54 -29.65 -15.66
C TYR A 335 8.82 -29.63 -14.32
N VAL A 336 9.56 -30.01 -13.28
CA VAL A 336 9.14 -29.90 -11.88
C VAL A 336 10.15 -29.01 -11.17
N ILE A 337 9.68 -27.87 -10.66
CA ILE A 337 10.54 -26.86 -10.02
C ILE A 337 9.97 -26.44 -8.66
N SER A 338 10.83 -26.02 -7.75
CA SER A 338 10.42 -25.49 -6.45
C SER A 338 11.15 -24.19 -6.11
N ASN A 339 10.59 -23.41 -5.20
CA ASN A 339 11.27 -22.25 -4.62
C ASN A 339 10.91 -22.17 -3.15
N ILE A 340 11.74 -22.84 -2.34
CA ILE A 340 11.53 -22.98 -0.89
C ILE A 340 11.50 -21.61 -0.22
N GLY A 341 12.34 -20.67 -0.67
CA GLY A 341 12.43 -19.35 -0.05
C GLY A 341 11.19 -18.48 -0.25
N SER A 342 10.39 -18.73 -1.29
CA SER A 342 9.20 -17.94 -1.62
C SER A 342 7.89 -18.65 -1.30
N PHE A 343 7.83 -19.97 -1.50
CA PHE A 343 6.58 -20.76 -1.38
C PHE A 343 6.59 -21.78 -0.24
N GLY A 344 7.73 -22.00 0.41
CA GLY A 344 7.90 -23.01 1.47
C GLY A 344 8.24 -24.41 0.94
N GLU A 345 8.34 -25.36 1.87
CA GLU A 345 8.61 -26.77 1.57
C GLU A 345 7.37 -27.47 0.98
N ASP A 346 7.61 -28.54 0.22
CA ASP A 346 6.58 -29.35 -0.46
C ASP A 346 5.64 -28.58 -1.40
N VAL A 347 6.06 -27.41 -1.89
CA VAL A 347 5.35 -26.66 -2.92
C VAL A 347 6.13 -26.70 -4.23
N TYR A 348 5.53 -27.37 -5.22
CA TYR A 348 6.13 -27.58 -6.54
C TYR A 348 5.28 -26.97 -7.63
N LYS A 349 5.96 -26.36 -8.61
CA LYS A 349 5.35 -26.02 -9.90
C LYS A 349 5.61 -27.14 -10.90
N ILE A 350 4.53 -27.60 -11.52
CA ILE A 350 4.57 -28.58 -12.62
C ILE A 350 4.10 -27.85 -13.87
N GLY A 351 4.96 -27.76 -14.88
CA GLY A 351 4.60 -27.12 -16.14
C GLY A 351 5.35 -27.73 -17.32
N MET A 352 5.05 -27.26 -18.52
CA MET A 352 5.70 -27.72 -19.75
C MET A 352 6.33 -26.57 -20.54
N THR A 353 7.30 -26.92 -21.38
CA THR A 353 7.88 -26.01 -22.36
C THR A 353 8.21 -26.77 -23.64
N ARG A 354 8.08 -26.07 -24.77
CA ARG A 354 8.48 -26.57 -26.10
C ARG A 354 9.79 -25.95 -26.58
N ARG A 355 10.45 -25.16 -25.74
CA ARG A 355 11.77 -24.60 -26.07
C ARG A 355 12.80 -25.70 -26.25
N LEU A 356 13.76 -25.42 -27.12
CA LEU A 356 14.93 -26.30 -27.30
C LEU A 356 15.79 -26.34 -26.04
N ASN A 357 15.93 -25.21 -25.35
CA ASN A 357 16.63 -25.11 -24.09
C ASN A 357 15.65 -24.85 -22.93
N PRO A 358 15.16 -25.89 -22.23
CA PRO A 358 14.16 -25.72 -21.18
C PRO A 358 14.70 -25.02 -19.92
N GLU A 359 16.01 -25.08 -19.67
CA GLU A 359 16.64 -24.39 -18.52
C GLU A 359 16.59 -22.87 -18.66
N GLU A 360 16.66 -22.36 -19.90
CA GLU A 360 16.50 -20.92 -20.16
C GLU A 360 15.10 -20.42 -19.81
N ARG A 361 14.05 -21.20 -20.12
CA ARG A 361 12.68 -20.90 -19.68
C ARG A 361 12.57 -20.83 -18.16
N ILE A 362 13.19 -21.75 -17.44
CA ILE A 362 13.16 -21.75 -15.96
C ILE A 362 13.91 -20.54 -15.39
N ARG A 363 15.03 -20.13 -16.01
CA ARG A 363 15.75 -18.89 -15.64
C ARG A 363 14.90 -17.65 -15.88
N GLU A 364 14.17 -17.56 -17.00
CA GLU A 364 13.23 -16.46 -17.27
C GLU A 364 12.11 -16.40 -16.20
N LEU A 365 11.54 -17.56 -15.84
CA LEU A 365 10.52 -17.67 -14.79
C LEU A 365 11.04 -17.23 -13.41
N SER A 366 12.31 -17.55 -13.13
CA SER A 366 13.00 -17.16 -11.89
C SER A 366 13.23 -15.64 -11.81
N ALA A 367 13.68 -15.03 -12.90
CA ALA A 367 14.07 -13.61 -12.92
C ALA A 367 12.88 -12.64 -12.80
N ALA A 368 11.70 -13.04 -13.26
CA ALA A 368 10.58 -12.11 -13.46
C ALA A 368 9.66 -11.95 -12.25
N SER A 369 9.64 -12.88 -11.28
CA SER A 369 8.46 -13.02 -10.41
C SER A 369 8.71 -13.50 -8.98
N VAL A 370 9.94 -13.84 -8.59
CA VAL A 370 10.24 -14.39 -7.26
C VAL A 370 11.57 -13.88 -6.69
N PRO A 371 11.69 -13.69 -5.36
CA PRO A 371 12.93 -13.24 -4.70
C PRO A 371 14.15 -14.15 -4.85
N PHE A 372 13.94 -15.46 -5.08
CA PHE A 372 14.99 -16.47 -5.20
C PHE A 372 14.81 -17.26 -6.50
N PRO A 373 15.85 -17.81 -7.12
CA PRO A 373 15.71 -18.66 -8.30
C PRO A 373 15.00 -19.98 -7.97
N PHE A 374 14.37 -20.57 -8.99
CA PHE A 374 13.76 -21.90 -8.87
C PHE A 374 14.83 -23.01 -8.90
N ASP A 375 14.69 -23.99 -8.01
CA ASP A 375 15.43 -25.24 -8.02
C ASP A 375 14.75 -26.24 -8.99
N ILE A 376 15.54 -26.90 -9.84
CA ILE A 376 15.04 -27.89 -10.80
C ILE A 376 15.09 -29.29 -10.18
N HIS A 377 13.94 -29.93 -10.08
CA HIS A 377 13.84 -31.30 -9.57
C HIS A 377 13.77 -32.34 -10.68
N ALA A 378 13.08 -32.05 -11.78
CA ALA A 378 13.07 -32.92 -12.95
C ALA A 378 12.91 -32.13 -14.24
N MET A 379 13.48 -32.71 -15.29
CA MET A 379 13.30 -32.32 -16.68
C MET A 379 12.99 -33.57 -17.51
N ILE A 380 11.73 -33.73 -17.90
CA ILE A 380 11.23 -34.96 -18.52
C ILE A 380 10.97 -34.68 -19.99
N SER A 381 11.79 -35.26 -20.88
CA SER A 381 11.58 -35.16 -22.33
C SER A 381 10.42 -36.06 -22.75
N CYS A 382 9.44 -35.49 -23.45
CA CYS A 382 8.21 -36.17 -23.82
C CYS A 382 7.85 -35.93 -25.29
N SER A 383 7.35 -36.98 -25.95
CA SER A 383 6.74 -36.90 -27.28
C SER A 383 5.42 -36.13 -27.28
N ASN A 384 4.68 -36.14 -26.15
CA ASN A 384 3.46 -35.38 -25.94
C ASN A 384 3.45 -34.73 -24.54
N ALA A 385 4.20 -33.65 -24.39
CA ALA A 385 4.32 -32.93 -23.12
C ALA A 385 2.98 -32.36 -22.58
N PRO A 386 2.07 -31.81 -23.43
CA PRO A 386 0.77 -31.31 -22.96
C PRO A 386 -0.12 -32.37 -22.30
N GLU A 387 -0.11 -33.60 -22.79
CA GLU A 387 -0.96 -34.66 -22.23
C GLU A 387 -0.46 -35.14 -20.87
N LEU A 388 0.87 -35.33 -20.72
CA LEU A 388 1.47 -35.69 -19.43
C LEU A 388 1.19 -34.62 -18.38
N GLU A 389 1.40 -33.35 -18.73
CA GLU A 389 1.19 -32.22 -17.83
C GLU A 389 -0.27 -32.08 -17.40
N GLY A 390 -1.21 -32.17 -18.35
CA GLY A 390 -2.64 -32.08 -18.05
C GLY A 390 -3.14 -33.21 -17.14
N ARG A 391 -2.59 -34.42 -17.27
CA ARG A 391 -2.89 -35.54 -16.36
C ARG A 391 -2.34 -35.31 -14.95
N LEU A 392 -1.11 -34.82 -14.84
CA LEU A 392 -0.52 -34.47 -13.53
C LEU A 392 -1.34 -33.39 -12.83
N HIS A 393 -1.73 -32.35 -13.56
CA HIS A 393 -2.58 -31.28 -13.06
C HIS A 393 -3.94 -31.77 -12.56
N LYS A 394 -4.59 -32.66 -13.31
CA LYS A 394 -5.86 -33.24 -12.92
C LYS A 394 -5.73 -34.12 -11.68
N MET A 395 -4.63 -34.86 -11.54
CA MET A 395 -4.41 -35.73 -10.39
C MET A 395 -4.07 -34.96 -9.10
N PHE A 396 -3.49 -33.77 -9.24
CA PHE A 396 -3.13 -32.91 -8.11
C PHE A 396 -4.07 -31.73 -7.91
N ASP A 397 -5.23 -31.71 -8.58
CA ASP A 397 -6.15 -30.58 -8.59
C ASP A 397 -6.60 -30.16 -7.17
N ASP A 398 -6.96 -31.14 -6.34
CA ASP A 398 -7.36 -30.94 -4.94
C ASP A 398 -6.24 -30.37 -4.04
N ARG A 399 -4.98 -30.39 -4.51
CA ARG A 399 -3.79 -29.94 -3.78
C ARG A 399 -3.17 -28.69 -4.38
N ARG A 400 -3.90 -27.97 -5.25
CA ARG A 400 -3.47 -26.67 -5.78
C ARG A 400 -3.32 -25.64 -4.66
N VAL A 401 -2.25 -24.85 -4.75
CA VAL A 401 -2.05 -23.70 -3.87
C VAL A 401 -3.05 -22.59 -4.20
N ASN A 402 -3.43 -22.44 -5.48
CA ASN A 402 -4.43 -21.49 -5.93
C ASN A 402 -5.64 -22.22 -6.55
N SER A 403 -6.72 -22.33 -5.78
CA SER A 403 -7.97 -22.97 -6.22
C SER A 403 -8.84 -22.09 -7.12
N ILE A 404 -8.58 -20.77 -7.16
CA ILE A 404 -9.35 -19.82 -7.97
C ILE A 404 -8.79 -19.75 -9.39
N ASN A 405 -7.46 -19.74 -9.54
CA ASN A 405 -6.78 -19.66 -10.82
C ASN A 405 -6.02 -20.96 -11.12
N SER A 406 -6.71 -21.90 -11.79
CA SER A 406 -6.19 -23.23 -12.13
C SER A 406 -4.98 -23.21 -13.09
N ARG A 407 -4.74 -22.10 -13.80
CA ARG A 407 -3.55 -21.92 -14.64
C ARG A 407 -2.29 -21.53 -13.85
N LYS A 408 -2.41 -21.29 -12.52
CA LYS A 408 -1.26 -21.17 -11.61
C LYS A 408 -0.95 -22.53 -11.01
N GLU A 409 -0.06 -23.24 -11.68
CA GLU A 409 0.17 -24.68 -11.53
C GLU A 409 1.13 -25.01 -10.37
N PHE A 410 0.85 -24.46 -9.18
CA PHE A 410 1.57 -24.77 -7.95
C PHE A 410 0.76 -25.73 -7.10
N PHE A 411 1.40 -26.78 -6.61
CA PHE A 411 0.77 -27.86 -5.89
C PHE A 411 1.51 -28.15 -4.59
N ARG A 412 0.76 -28.43 -3.51
CA ARG A 412 1.32 -28.87 -2.23
C ARG A 412 1.34 -30.40 -2.18
N VAL A 413 2.45 -30.98 -2.62
CA VAL A 413 2.62 -32.43 -2.84
C VAL A 413 4.07 -32.81 -2.57
N SER A 414 4.33 -34.06 -2.19
CA SER A 414 5.71 -34.51 -2.03
C SER A 414 6.34 -34.89 -3.37
N LEU A 415 7.66 -34.74 -3.49
CA LEU A 415 8.37 -35.13 -4.71
C LEU A 415 8.25 -36.63 -5.02
N GLU A 416 8.09 -37.46 -3.99
CA GLU A 416 7.87 -38.90 -4.14
C GLU A 416 6.51 -39.20 -4.79
N GLU A 417 5.48 -38.44 -4.43
CA GLU A 417 4.18 -38.53 -5.09
C GLU A 417 4.25 -38.10 -6.54
N ILE A 418 4.94 -36.99 -6.85
CA ILE A 418 5.16 -36.55 -8.22
C ILE A 418 5.93 -37.61 -9.01
N THR A 419 6.95 -38.24 -8.42
CA THR A 419 7.73 -39.28 -9.11
C THR A 419 6.85 -40.48 -9.45
N ARG A 420 6.09 -40.99 -8.47
CA ARG A 420 5.15 -42.11 -8.70
C ARG A 420 4.09 -41.76 -9.75
N ALA A 421 3.60 -40.52 -9.72
CA ALA A 421 2.64 -40.00 -10.67
C ALA A 421 3.17 -40.03 -12.11
N VAL A 422 4.36 -39.48 -12.32
CA VAL A 422 5.00 -39.43 -13.63
C VAL A 422 5.27 -40.84 -14.14
N SER A 423 5.86 -41.72 -13.32
CA SER A 423 6.14 -43.11 -13.73
C SER A 423 4.88 -43.87 -14.12
N ARG A 424 3.80 -43.75 -13.34
CA ARG A 424 2.52 -44.40 -13.65
C ARG A 424 1.92 -43.90 -14.96
N ILE A 425 1.92 -42.58 -15.18
CA ILE A 425 1.38 -42.00 -16.41
C ILE A 425 2.23 -42.40 -17.62
N ASP A 426 3.55 -42.47 -17.44
CA ASP A 426 4.46 -42.91 -18.50
C ASP A 426 4.31 -44.39 -18.86
N GLU A 427 4.10 -45.26 -17.87
CA GLU A 427 3.76 -46.67 -18.12
C GLU A 427 2.48 -46.82 -18.96
N GLU A 428 1.49 -45.94 -18.75
CA GLU A 428 0.23 -45.95 -19.50
C GLU A 428 0.35 -45.36 -20.90
N LEU A 429 1.11 -44.27 -21.06
CA LEU A 429 1.17 -43.49 -22.30
C LEU A 429 2.38 -43.79 -23.18
N SER A 430 3.45 -44.36 -22.63
CA SER A 430 4.75 -44.56 -23.28
C SER A 430 5.24 -43.29 -24.00
N THR A 431 5.07 -42.14 -23.35
CA THR A 431 5.32 -40.82 -23.95
C THR A 431 6.70 -40.25 -23.64
N CYS A 432 7.35 -40.67 -22.56
CA CYS A 432 8.67 -40.18 -22.18
C CYS A 432 9.75 -40.78 -23.09
N THR A 433 10.62 -39.91 -23.60
CA THR A 433 11.74 -40.28 -24.49
C THR A 433 13.06 -40.47 -23.72
N SER A 434 13.09 -40.17 -22.43
CA SER A 434 14.29 -40.20 -21.59
C SER A 434 14.02 -40.78 -20.20
N GLU A 435 15.06 -41.33 -19.57
CA GLU A 435 15.03 -41.78 -18.17
C GLU A 435 14.61 -40.65 -17.23
N ILE A 436 13.61 -40.91 -16.37
CA ILE A 436 13.08 -39.94 -15.42
C ILE A 436 14.08 -39.79 -14.27
N LYS A 437 14.91 -38.75 -14.32
CA LYS A 437 15.83 -38.38 -13.24
C LYS A 437 15.21 -37.31 -12.35
N MET A 438 15.02 -37.64 -11.07
CA MET A 438 14.44 -36.75 -10.08
C MET A 438 15.47 -36.39 -9.00
N THR A 439 15.83 -35.12 -8.92
CA THR A 439 16.74 -34.58 -7.91
C THR A 439 15.97 -34.31 -6.62
N LYS A 440 16.20 -35.14 -5.60
CA LYS A 440 15.46 -35.06 -4.32
C LYS A 440 15.76 -33.82 -3.49
N VAL A 441 16.97 -33.27 -3.62
CA VAL A 441 17.44 -32.17 -2.77
C VAL A 441 17.39 -30.86 -3.56
N ALA A 442 16.60 -29.90 -3.08
CA ALA A 442 16.68 -28.51 -3.54
C ALA A 442 17.98 -27.87 -3.00
N GLU A 443 18.73 -27.18 -3.86
CA GLU A 443 19.97 -26.51 -3.45
C GLU A 443 19.65 -25.24 -2.66
N ALA A 444 18.64 -24.48 -3.07
CA ALA A 444 18.14 -23.28 -2.41
C ALA A 444 19.28 -22.38 -1.89
N SER A 445 20.32 -22.21 -2.70
CA SER A 445 21.63 -21.73 -2.24
C SER A 445 21.58 -20.29 -1.72
N GLU A 446 20.89 -19.41 -2.45
CA GLU A 446 20.69 -18.01 -2.04
C GLU A 446 19.86 -17.91 -0.76
N TYR A 447 18.73 -18.63 -0.69
CA TYR A 447 17.86 -18.64 0.49
C TYR A 447 18.61 -19.10 1.76
N ARG A 448 19.36 -20.21 1.68
CA ARG A 448 20.15 -20.73 2.80
C ARG A 448 21.25 -19.76 3.21
N LYS A 449 21.90 -19.09 2.26
CA LYS A 449 22.89 -18.02 2.54
C LYS A 449 22.22 -16.82 3.24
N SER A 450 21.06 -16.38 2.79
CA SER A 450 20.30 -15.29 3.42
C SER A 450 19.89 -15.63 4.85
N LEU A 451 19.40 -16.85 5.11
CA LEU A 451 19.08 -17.31 6.47
C LEU A 451 20.33 -17.30 7.38
N ALA A 452 21.47 -17.78 6.88
CA ALA A 452 22.72 -17.77 7.62
C ALA A 452 23.16 -16.35 7.99
N GLN A 453 23.05 -15.40 7.06
CA GLN A 453 23.35 -13.98 7.31
C GLN A 453 22.42 -13.36 8.36
N THR A 454 21.11 -13.64 8.28
CA THR A 454 20.13 -13.13 9.25
C THR A 454 20.41 -13.67 10.65
N ARG A 455 20.71 -14.98 10.78
CA ARG A 455 21.10 -15.60 12.06
C ARG A 455 22.36 -14.96 12.62
N ALA A 456 23.37 -14.71 11.79
CA ALA A 456 24.61 -14.05 12.21
C ALA A 456 24.38 -12.61 12.69
N ARG A 457 23.49 -11.83 12.04
CA ARG A 457 23.13 -10.47 12.49
C ARG A 457 22.41 -10.49 13.84
N GLN A 458 21.49 -11.45 14.03
CA GLN A 458 20.75 -11.59 15.28
C GLN A 458 21.64 -12.02 16.45
N SER A 459 22.69 -12.81 16.20
CA SER A 459 23.67 -13.18 17.23
C SER A 459 24.65 -12.07 17.63
N VAL A 460 24.76 -11.00 16.83
CA VAL A 460 25.61 -9.82 17.12
C VAL A 460 24.82 -8.71 17.83
N SER A 461 23.49 -8.74 17.73
CA SER A 461 22.59 -7.77 18.38
C SER A 461 22.08 -8.22 19.77
N LYS A 462 22.44 -9.43 20.21
CA LYS A 462 22.28 -9.91 21.58
C LYS A 462 23.65 -9.91 22.24
#